data_AF-A0A9C8ACF6-F1
#
_entry.id   AF-A0A9C8ACF6-F1
#
_cell.length_a   1.000
_cell.length_b   1.000
_cell.length_c   1.000
_cell.angle_alpha   90.00
_cell.angle_beta   90.00
_cell.angle_gamma   90.00
#
_symmetry.space_group_name_H-M   'P 1'
#
loop_
_entity.id
_entity.type
_entity.pdbx_description
1 polymer ?
#
loop_
_entity_poly.entity_id
_entity_poly.type
_entity_poly.pdbx_seq_one_letter_code
_entity_poly.pdbx_strand_id
1 'polypeptide(L)' 'MKLSAKLFFYKHVSNGKLSKAQALRQAQLEIMKNTALNRVAHYEHPYFWAAFILIGNWLN' A
#
# COMPACT_ATOMS: atom_id res chain seq x y z
N MET A 1 -9.72 -3.90 -10.87
CA MET A 1 -9.84 -2.67 -10.05
C MET A 1 -9.36 -2.81 -8.58
N LYS A 2 -8.69 -3.91 -8.18
CA LYS A 2 -8.05 -4.14 -6.85
C LYS A 2 -6.50 -4.16 -6.90
N LEU A 3 -5.89 -3.65 -7.99
CA LEU A 3 -4.48 -3.97 -8.31
C LEU A 3 -3.43 -3.03 -7.70
N SER A 4 -3.73 -1.76 -7.42
CA SER A 4 -2.67 -0.76 -7.15
C SER A 4 -1.98 -0.96 -5.79
N ALA A 5 -2.75 -1.12 -4.70
CA ALA A 5 -2.17 -1.31 -3.37
C ALA A 5 -1.43 -2.64 -3.22
N LYS A 6 -1.93 -3.68 -3.89
CA LYS A 6 -1.29 -5.00 -3.90
C LYS A 6 0.08 -4.93 -4.57
N LEU A 7 0.19 -4.20 -5.69
CA LEU A 7 1.47 -4.01 -6.40
C LEU A 7 2.51 -3.28 -5.54
N PHE A 8 2.15 -2.14 -4.95
CA PHE A 8 3.06 -1.39 -4.08
C PHE A 8 3.44 -2.18 -2.83
N PHE A 9 2.51 -2.92 -2.23
CA PHE A 9 2.79 -3.80 -1.10
C PHE A 9 3.83 -4.88 -1.46
N TYR A 10 3.63 -5.62 -2.55
CA TYR A 10 4.57 -6.67 -2.95
C TYR A 10 5.95 -6.13 -3.32
N LYS A 11 6.04 -4.92 -3.90
CA LYS A 11 7.32 -4.24 -4.15
C LYS A 11 8.12 -4.00 -2.86
N HIS A 12 7.44 -3.63 -1.77
CA HIS A 12 8.08 -3.39 -0.48
C HIS A 12 8.40 -4.69 0.28
N VAL A 13 7.52 -5.70 0.17
CA VAL A 13 7.75 -7.03 0.78
C VAL A 13 8.86 -7.80 0.06
N SER A 14 8.95 -7.73 -1.27
CA SER A 14 9.96 -8.46 -2.05
C SER A 14 11.38 -7.98 -1.80
N ASN A 15 11.55 -6.77 -1.27
CA ASN A 15 12.85 -6.20 -0.93
C ASN A 15 13.41 -6.77 0.38
N GLY A 16 12.63 -7.54 1.15
CA GLY A 16 13.06 -8.28 2.35
C GLY A 16 13.49 -7.42 3.55
N LYS A 17 13.58 -6.10 3.38
CA LYS A 17 14.07 -5.14 4.39
C LYS A 17 12.99 -4.61 5.33
N LEU A 18 11.72 -4.81 5.00
CA LEU A 18 10.58 -4.27 5.73
C LEU A 18 9.71 -5.40 6.23
N SER A 19 9.28 -5.32 7.49
CA SER A 19 8.23 -6.19 8.00
C SER A 19 6.95 -5.98 7.18
N LYS A 20 6.06 -6.97 7.15
CA LYS A 20 4.80 -6.88 6.40
C LYS A 20 3.98 -5.65 6.79
N ALA A 21 3.98 -5.28 8.08
CA ALA A 21 3.31 -4.07 8.56
C ALA A 21 3.97 -2.79 8.02
N GLN A 22 5.30 -2.72 7.99
CA GLN A 22 6.03 -1.59 7.43
C GLN A 22 5.83 -1.48 5.92
N ALA A 23 5.87 -2.60 5.20
CA ALA A 23 5.62 -2.64 3.76
C ALA A 23 4.20 -2.18 3.40
N LEU A 24 3.20 -2.55 4.20
CA LEU A 24 1.84 -2.04 4.02
C LEU A 24 1.76 -0.53 4.25
N ARG A 25 2.33 -0.04 5.35
CA ARG A 25 2.34 1.40 5.63
C ARG A 25 2.99 2.19 4.50
N GLN A 26 4.11 1.71 3.95
CA GLN A 26 4.79 2.35 2.82
C GLN A 26 3.94 2.34 1.55
N ALA A 27 3.26 1.23 1.26
CA ALA A 27 2.34 1.15 0.13
C ALA A 27 1.18 2.15 0.26
N GLN A 28 0.61 2.32 1.46
CA GLN A 28 -0.45 3.31 1.72
C GLN A 28 0.04 4.74 1.49
N LEU A 29 1.21 5.10 2.03
CA LEU A 29 1.80 6.43 1.85
C LEU A 29 2.11 6.74 0.38
N GLU A 30 2.62 5.75 -0.37
CA GLU A 30 2.93 5.89 -1.79
C GLU A 30 1.66 6.13 -2.63
N ILE A 31 0.56 5.45 -2.30
CA ILE A 31 -0.74 5.69 -2.95
C ILE A 31 -1.26 7.08 -2.59
N MET A 32 -1.26 7.48 -1.32
CA MET A 32 -1.72 8.81 -0.89
C MET A 32 -0.93 9.92 -1.58
N LYS A 33 0.40 9.78 -1.65
CA LYS A 33 1.28 10.76 -2.32
C LYS A 33 1.04 10.83 -3.83
N ASN A 34 0.94 9.69 -4.51
CA ASN A 34 0.71 9.68 -5.95
C ASN A 34 -0.71 10.18 -6.32
N THR A 35 -1.68 9.94 -5.44
CA THR A 35 -3.04 10.48 -5.56
C THR A 35 -3.05 11.99 -5.37
N ALA A 36 -2.41 12.51 -4.32
CA ALA A 36 -2.30 13.95 -4.07
C ALA A 36 -1.54 14.71 -5.18
N LEU A 37 -0.67 14.03 -5.93
CA LEU A 37 0.06 14.59 -7.07
C LEU A 37 -0.70 14.45 -8.40
N ASN A 38 -1.96 14.01 -8.40
CA ASN A 38 -2.76 13.68 -9.60
C ASN A 38 -2.06 12.67 -10.55
N ARG A 39 -1.09 11.89 -10.04
CA ARG A 39 -0.34 10.91 -10.84
C ARG A 39 -1.07 9.59 -11.01
N VAL A 40 -2.08 9.35 -10.19
CA VAL A 40 -3.01 8.22 -10.33
C VAL A 40 -4.43 8.78 -10.35
N ALA A 41 -4.95 9.02 -11.55
CA ALA A 41 -6.35 9.40 -11.70
C ALA A 41 -7.25 8.29 -11.14
N HIS A 42 -8.34 8.67 -10.47
CA HIS A 42 -9.38 7.78 -9.92
C HIS A 42 -9.06 7.05 -8.59
N TYR A 43 -8.00 7.40 -7.85
CA TYR A 43 -7.66 6.77 -6.55
C TYR A 43 -7.80 7.69 -5.32
N GLU A 44 -8.45 8.84 -5.50
CA GLU A 44 -8.71 9.86 -4.46
C GLU A 44 -9.56 9.35 -3.31
N HIS A 45 -10.45 8.40 -3.58
CA HIS A 45 -11.36 7.89 -2.57
C HIS A 45 -10.62 6.99 -1.56
N PRO A 46 -10.80 7.18 -0.23
CA PRO A 46 -10.17 6.37 0.82
C PRO A 46 -10.35 4.86 0.67
N TYR A 47 -11.42 4.43 0.02
CA TYR A 47 -11.67 3.03 -0.36
C TYR A 47 -10.47 2.35 -1.06
N PHE A 48 -9.66 3.10 -1.81
CA PHE A 48 -8.55 2.55 -2.58
C PHE A 48 -7.25 2.31 -1.78
N TRP A 49 -7.07 2.98 -0.64
CA TRP A 49 -5.84 2.91 0.17
C TRP A 49 -6.05 2.58 1.65
N ALA A 50 -7.24 2.81 2.20
CA ALA A 50 -7.55 2.55 3.60
C ALA A 50 -7.97 1.09 3.89
N ALA A 51 -8.42 0.34 2.88
CA ALA A 51 -9.09 -0.95 3.08
C ALA A 51 -8.14 -2.16 3.19
N PHE A 52 -7.00 -2.01 3.86
CA PHE A 52 -6.09 -3.14 4.13
C PHE A 52 -5.90 -3.29 5.64
N ILE A 53 -6.72 -4.16 6.23
CA ILE A 53 -6.39 -4.79 7.50
C ILE A 53 -5.60 -6.03 7.12
N LEU A 54 -4.30 -6.04 7.41
CA LEU A 54 -3.60 -7.31 7.38
C LEU A 54 -4.15 -8.15 8.56
N ILE A 55 -4.38 -9.45 8.34
CA ILE A 55 -4.72 -10.43 9.38
C ILE A 55 -3.62 -11.51 9.40
N GLY A 56 -2.96 -11.75 10.54
CA GLY A 56 -1.83 -12.71 10.68
C GLY A 56 -0.74 -12.27 11.68
N ASN A 57 0.32 -13.07 11.88
CA ASN A 57 1.39 -12.73 12.84
C ASN A 57 2.34 -11.65 12.28
N TRP A 58 2.61 -10.59 13.06
CA TRP A 58 3.13 -9.27 12.60
C TRP A 58 4.63 -9.05 12.78
N LEU A 59 5.34 -9.99 13.41
CA LEU A 59 6.62 -9.73 14.09
C LEU A 59 7.88 -10.32 13.42
N ASN A 60 7.81 -10.74 12.15
CA ASN A 60 9.00 -11.22 11.43
C ASN A 60 9.67 -10.12 10.61
#